data_AF-A0A3N5E4G0-F1
#
_entry.id   AF-A0A3N5E4G0-F1
#
_cell.length_a   1.000
_cell.length_b   1.000
_cell.length_c   1.000
_cell.angle_alpha   90.00
_cell.angle_beta   90.00
_cell.angle_gamma   90.00
#
_symmetry.space_group_name_H-M   'P 1'
#
loop_
_entity.id
_entity.type
_entity.pdbx_description
1 polymer ?
#
loop_
_entity_poly.entity_id
_entity_poly.type
_entity_poly.pdbx_seq_one_letter_code
_entity_poly.pdbx_strand_id
1 'polypeptide(L)'
;MNDFEHAELVEAEAEVMDQLVSVYGDTDWSGVMAWMAANPGSESNPNVMMIPLSLANVYLNRFERNRDAGDLERATRWAEWVAANHVLWGERWLTGAVAGYLTLTAYRLREHALIDGYGDRMSRLVNVAVEVLAVEANARLAADLPYRVAENDDPYDSSQTGDTKAEENAWEAGLLATAAVFAPDDPNAATWERKARQLAYDALSAPGDPPDADGIKTTTINADYFLSNHHCFPNPYYTGATLLLLTQGALMYRLAGRPIPVEFSHNVGAVHAVYRSMIDGHLEWTESSDPSGDATLFPLAYDADLEVRAVARRLGEGYLWKPTSPVSQMTVGDVLWTAVMNSKVVYVYLVGSYLWHAQPGSPEPPVPDLPVCTAPG
;
A
#
# COMPACT_ATOMS: atom_id res chain seq x y z
N MET A 1 -20.73 -7.93 -8.53
CA MET A 1 -21.04 -6.57 -8.09
C MET A 1 -21.81 -5.87 -9.20
N ASN A 2 -22.99 -5.35 -8.88
CA ASN A 2 -23.71 -4.43 -9.75
C ASN A 2 -23.18 -2.99 -9.55
N ASP A 3 -23.47 -2.09 -10.49
CA ASP A 3 -22.94 -0.70 -10.46
C ASP A 3 -23.31 0.06 -9.16
N PHE A 4 -24.44 -0.30 -8.52
CA PHE A 4 -24.89 0.32 -7.28
C PHE A 4 -24.05 -0.13 -6.07
N GLU A 5 -23.80 -1.44 -5.93
CA GLU A 5 -22.92 -2.00 -4.89
C GLU A 5 -21.49 -1.46 -5.00
N HIS A 6 -21.02 -1.22 -6.24
CA HIS A 6 -19.71 -0.63 -6.48
C HIS A 6 -19.64 0.83 -6.02
N ALA A 7 -20.67 1.64 -6.33
CA ALA A 7 -20.75 3.03 -5.88
C ALA A 7 -20.82 3.14 -4.34
N GLU A 8 -21.57 2.25 -3.67
CA GLU A 8 -21.63 2.21 -2.20
C GLU A 8 -20.27 1.87 -1.58
N LEU A 9 -19.52 0.92 -2.15
CA LEU A 9 -18.18 0.58 -1.70
C LEU A 9 -17.24 1.78 -1.80
N VAL A 10 -17.21 2.43 -2.96
CA VAL A 10 -16.35 3.57 -3.24
C VAL A 10 -16.62 4.73 -2.28
N GLU A 11 -17.89 5.00 -1.95
CA GLU A 11 -18.24 6.05 -0.99
C GLU A 11 -17.81 5.68 0.43
N ALA A 12 -18.02 4.44 0.85
CA ALA A 12 -17.61 3.96 2.17
C ALA A 12 -16.09 4.04 2.35
N GLU A 13 -15.31 3.62 1.36
CA GLU A 13 -13.84 3.75 1.39
C GLU A 13 -13.40 5.21 1.43
N ALA A 14 -14.11 6.10 0.74
CA ALA A 14 -13.82 7.52 0.81
C ALA A 14 -14.09 8.11 2.19
N GLU A 15 -15.12 7.64 2.90
CA GLU A 15 -15.40 8.03 4.28
C GLU A 15 -14.26 7.63 5.24
N VAL A 16 -13.70 6.42 5.08
CA VAL A 16 -12.50 5.98 5.84
C VAL A 16 -11.34 6.96 5.63
N MET A 17 -11.14 7.37 4.38
CA MET A 17 -10.08 8.31 4.00
C MET A 17 -10.31 9.70 4.59
N ASP A 18 -11.55 10.21 4.57
CA ASP A 18 -11.90 11.53 5.10
C ASP A 18 -11.73 11.64 6.62
N GLN A 19 -11.84 10.55 7.36
CA GLN A 19 -11.53 10.53 8.81
C GLN A 19 -10.10 11.00 9.08
N LEU A 20 -9.12 10.65 8.23
CA LEU A 20 -7.72 11.06 8.39
C LEU A 20 -7.56 12.57 8.33
N VAL A 21 -8.20 13.21 7.36
CA VAL A 21 -8.18 14.66 7.23
C VAL A 21 -8.91 15.33 8.39
N SER A 22 -10.02 14.76 8.85
CA SER A 22 -10.80 15.34 9.96
C SER A 22 -10.01 15.42 11.27
N VAL A 23 -9.10 14.47 11.51
CA VAL A 23 -8.32 14.42 12.75
C VAL A 23 -6.94 15.06 12.62
N TYR A 24 -6.28 14.89 11.47
CA TYR A 24 -4.87 15.25 11.30
C TYR A 24 -4.60 16.33 10.25
N GLY A 25 -5.61 16.70 9.44
CA GLY A 25 -5.42 17.57 8.28
C GLY A 25 -4.89 18.96 8.59
N ASP A 26 -5.23 19.49 9.77
CA ASP A 26 -4.80 20.81 10.25
C ASP A 26 -3.84 20.72 11.46
N THR A 27 -3.31 19.52 11.76
CA THR A 27 -2.36 19.32 12.86
C THR A 27 -1.02 20.00 12.56
N ASP A 28 -0.42 20.65 13.57
CA ASP A 28 0.97 21.13 13.49
C ASP A 28 1.96 19.96 13.68
N TRP A 29 2.73 19.69 12.63
CA TRP A 29 3.75 18.63 12.57
C TRP A 29 5.16 19.10 12.93
N SER A 30 5.37 20.39 13.19
CA SER A 30 6.71 20.98 13.36
C SER A 30 7.54 20.31 14.46
N GLY A 31 6.90 19.90 15.57
CA GLY A 31 7.57 19.18 16.66
C GLY A 31 8.08 17.80 16.26
N VAL A 32 7.27 17.02 15.53
CA VAL A 32 7.68 15.73 14.97
C VAL A 32 8.84 15.93 14.00
N MET A 33 8.80 17.00 13.21
CA MET A 33 9.86 17.28 12.24
C MET A 33 11.18 17.68 12.85
N ALA A 34 11.15 18.52 13.88
CA ALA A 34 12.34 18.82 14.66
C ALA A 34 12.95 17.54 15.25
N TRP A 35 12.10 16.62 15.73
CA TRP A 35 12.58 15.34 16.25
C TRP A 35 13.20 14.45 15.17
N MET A 36 12.56 14.27 14.02
CA MET A 36 13.11 13.46 12.92
C MET A 36 14.44 14.01 12.42
N ALA A 37 14.53 15.34 12.26
CA ALA A 37 15.77 16.01 11.85
C ALA A 37 16.89 15.84 12.89
N ALA A 38 16.56 15.79 14.19
CA ALA A 38 17.52 15.51 15.25
C ALA A 38 17.89 14.02 15.36
N ASN A 39 17.06 13.13 14.79
CA ASN A 39 17.23 11.68 14.82
C ASN A 39 17.16 11.10 13.40
N PRO A 40 18.03 11.55 12.46
CA PRO A 40 17.92 11.15 11.08
C PRO A 40 18.01 9.64 10.94
N GLY A 41 18.90 8.96 11.67
CA GLY A 41 19.09 7.50 11.64
C GLY A 41 18.01 6.62 12.29
N SER A 42 16.86 7.14 12.70
CA SER A 42 15.83 6.31 13.36
C SER A 42 15.15 5.37 12.37
N GLU A 43 15.12 4.07 12.69
CA GLU A 43 14.38 3.03 11.93
C GLU A 43 12.87 3.26 11.86
N SER A 44 12.32 4.12 12.73
CA SER A 44 10.90 4.46 12.75
C SER A 44 10.54 5.59 11.80
N ASN A 45 11.51 6.32 11.25
CA ASN A 45 11.24 7.49 10.39
C ASN A 45 10.37 7.17 9.16
N PRO A 46 10.54 6.04 8.44
CA PRO A 46 9.66 5.70 7.32
C PRO A 46 8.20 5.51 7.76
N ASN A 47 7.94 4.99 8.97
CA ASN A 47 6.58 4.88 9.47
C ASN A 47 5.91 6.25 9.62
N VAL A 48 6.67 7.26 10.07
CA VAL A 48 6.16 8.63 10.20
C VAL A 48 5.78 9.22 8.83
N MET A 49 6.49 8.87 7.76
CA MET A 49 6.20 9.32 6.39
C MET A 49 4.88 8.79 5.82
N MET A 50 4.34 7.70 6.38
CA MET A 50 3.01 7.21 6.01
C MET A 50 1.93 8.25 6.27
N ILE A 51 2.12 9.14 7.25
CA ILE A 51 1.14 10.16 7.61
C ILE A 51 0.98 11.23 6.52
N PRO A 52 2.03 12.00 6.17
CA PRO A 52 1.93 12.98 5.09
C PRO A 52 1.59 12.33 3.75
N LEU A 53 2.07 11.12 3.43
CA LEU A 53 1.67 10.43 2.19
C LEU A 53 0.18 10.07 2.19
N SER A 54 -0.35 9.56 3.30
CA SER A 54 -1.78 9.26 3.38
C SER A 54 -2.63 10.52 3.28
N LEU A 55 -2.24 11.59 3.97
CA LEU A 55 -2.88 12.91 3.80
C LEU A 55 -2.82 13.38 2.34
N ALA A 56 -1.68 13.22 1.66
CA ALA A 56 -1.53 13.59 0.25
C ALA A 56 -2.56 12.88 -0.63
N ASN A 57 -2.73 11.57 -0.44
CA ASN A 57 -3.68 10.78 -1.25
C ASN A 57 -5.13 11.05 -0.88
N VAL A 58 -5.46 11.29 0.39
CA VAL A 58 -6.83 11.67 0.77
C VAL A 58 -7.21 12.99 0.13
N TYR A 59 -6.34 14.01 0.21
CA TYR A 59 -6.59 15.29 -0.45
C TYR A 59 -6.67 15.13 -1.97
N LEU A 60 -5.82 14.28 -2.57
CA LEU A 60 -5.90 14.00 -4.00
C LEU A 60 -7.24 13.35 -4.39
N ASN A 61 -7.71 12.37 -3.62
CA ASN A 61 -9.03 11.76 -3.85
C ASN A 61 -10.16 12.79 -3.74
N ARG A 62 -10.12 13.65 -2.72
CA ARG A 62 -11.10 14.74 -2.57
C ARG A 62 -11.07 15.71 -3.75
N PHE A 63 -9.88 16.06 -4.25
CA PHE A 63 -9.74 16.87 -5.46
C PHE A 63 -10.32 16.16 -6.68
N GLU A 64 -10.03 14.89 -6.90
CA GLU A 64 -10.54 14.13 -8.05
C GLU A 64 -12.07 14.06 -8.07
N ARG A 65 -12.70 13.96 -6.88
CA ARG A 65 -14.16 13.96 -6.68
C ARG A 65 -14.79 15.35 -6.80
N ASN A 66 -14.24 16.33 -6.09
CA ASN A 66 -14.89 17.62 -5.85
C ASN A 66 -14.28 18.78 -6.65
N ARG A 67 -13.12 18.58 -7.27
CA ARG A 67 -12.35 19.58 -8.04
C ARG A 67 -11.95 20.82 -7.22
N ASP A 68 -11.78 20.66 -5.91
CA ASP A 68 -11.30 21.74 -5.03
C ASP A 68 -9.80 21.99 -5.18
N ALA A 69 -9.42 23.16 -5.68
CA ALA A 69 -8.01 23.51 -5.92
C ALA A 69 -7.16 23.57 -4.64
N GLY A 70 -7.77 23.82 -3.48
CA GLY A 70 -7.11 23.78 -2.18
C GLY A 70 -6.70 22.36 -1.78
N ASP A 71 -7.54 21.37 -2.07
CA ASP A 71 -7.20 19.96 -1.86
C ASP A 71 -6.05 19.52 -2.78
N LEU A 72 -6.03 19.93 -4.06
CA LEU A 72 -4.89 19.66 -4.95
C LEU A 72 -3.57 20.27 -4.43
N GLU A 73 -3.62 21.53 -3.95
CA GLU A 73 -2.43 22.18 -3.39
C GLU A 73 -1.93 21.44 -2.14
N ARG A 74 -2.85 21.05 -1.22
CA ARG A 74 -2.49 20.28 -0.02
C ARG A 74 -1.88 18.93 -0.38
N ALA A 75 -2.49 18.21 -1.32
CA ALA A 75 -1.98 16.93 -1.83
C ALA A 75 -0.55 17.06 -2.37
N THR A 76 -0.35 18.06 -3.24
CA THR A 76 0.94 18.35 -3.87
C THR A 76 2.00 18.67 -2.82
N ARG A 77 1.69 19.56 -1.86
CA ARG A 77 2.64 19.97 -0.83
C ARG A 77 3.10 18.80 0.04
N TRP A 78 2.18 17.91 0.42
CA TRP A 78 2.56 16.75 1.22
C TRP A 78 3.46 15.79 0.44
N ALA A 79 3.16 15.50 -0.82
CA ALA A 79 3.99 14.63 -1.66
C ALA A 79 5.38 15.24 -1.93
N GLU A 80 5.44 16.52 -2.30
CA GLU A 80 6.71 17.26 -2.49
C GLU A 80 7.56 17.25 -1.22
N TRP A 81 6.91 17.40 -0.06
CA TRP A 81 7.60 17.40 1.21
C TRP A 81 8.18 16.03 1.56
N VAL A 82 7.46 14.93 1.32
CA VAL A 82 7.99 13.58 1.57
C VAL A 82 9.18 13.31 0.66
N ALA A 83 9.06 13.65 -0.63
CA ALA A 83 10.12 13.52 -1.62
C ALA A 83 11.37 14.32 -1.22
N ALA A 84 11.21 15.57 -0.79
CA ALA A 84 12.32 16.43 -0.38
C ALA A 84 13.05 15.98 0.90
N ASN A 85 12.43 15.11 1.71
CA ASN A 85 12.96 14.66 2.99
C ASN A 85 13.47 13.21 2.95
N HIS A 86 13.80 12.67 1.77
CA HIS A 86 14.34 11.31 1.58
C HIS A 86 15.47 10.96 2.55
N VAL A 87 16.40 11.87 2.83
CA VAL A 87 17.49 11.64 3.81
C VAL A 87 17.01 11.23 5.21
N LEU A 88 15.79 11.64 5.61
CA LEU A 88 15.22 11.31 6.91
C LEU A 88 14.64 9.90 6.96
N TRP A 89 14.27 9.29 5.83
CA TRP A 89 13.52 8.03 5.79
C TRP A 89 14.03 6.97 4.79
N GLY A 90 14.93 7.30 3.86
CA GLY A 90 15.54 6.39 2.90
C GLY A 90 16.40 5.29 3.53
N GLU A 91 16.81 4.25 2.80
CA GLU A 91 17.80 3.26 3.28
C GLU A 91 17.44 2.57 4.63
N ARG A 92 16.15 2.36 4.91
CA ARG A 92 15.63 1.73 6.13
C ARG A 92 14.69 0.58 5.77
N TRP A 93 14.35 -0.22 6.77
CA TRP A 93 13.59 -1.46 6.56
C TRP A 93 12.26 -1.23 5.80
N LEU A 94 11.47 -0.22 6.17
CA LEU A 94 10.15 0.08 5.58
C LEU A 94 10.20 1.03 4.37
N THR A 95 11.40 1.40 3.90
CA THR A 95 11.55 2.42 2.86
C THR A 95 10.85 2.05 1.55
N GLY A 96 10.77 0.75 1.22
CA GLY A 96 10.10 0.28 0.01
C GLY A 96 8.61 0.67 -0.06
N ALA A 97 7.90 0.55 1.06
CA ALA A 97 6.50 0.96 1.16
C ALA A 97 6.33 2.47 0.94
N VAL A 98 7.21 3.29 1.53
CA VAL A 98 7.18 4.76 1.39
C VAL A 98 7.49 5.19 -0.03
N ALA A 99 8.55 4.63 -0.64
CA ALA A 99 8.95 4.96 -2.01
C ALA A 99 7.91 4.53 -3.04
N GLY A 100 7.34 3.33 -2.89
CA GLY A 100 6.25 2.84 -3.73
C GLY A 100 5.01 3.73 -3.62
N TYR A 101 4.62 4.10 -2.40
CA TYR A 101 3.46 4.94 -2.16
C TYR A 101 3.66 6.38 -2.68
N LEU A 102 4.84 6.97 -2.45
CA LEU A 102 5.21 8.27 -3.02
C LEU A 102 5.16 8.26 -4.56
N THR A 103 5.69 7.21 -5.20
CA THR A 103 5.68 7.09 -6.66
C THR A 103 4.27 7.02 -7.19
N LEU A 104 3.43 6.17 -6.59
CA LEU A 104 2.01 6.08 -6.92
C LEU A 104 1.34 7.46 -6.82
N THR A 105 1.56 8.19 -5.72
CA THR A 105 1.01 9.54 -5.52
C THR A 105 1.51 10.53 -6.57
N ALA A 106 2.81 10.52 -6.88
CA ALA A 106 3.40 11.41 -7.88
C ALA A 106 2.80 11.17 -9.28
N TYR A 107 2.64 9.90 -9.67
CA TYR A 107 2.05 9.54 -10.95
C TYR A 107 0.57 9.88 -11.04
N ARG A 108 -0.20 9.70 -9.96
CA ARG A 108 -1.59 10.17 -9.91
C ARG A 108 -1.69 11.68 -10.04
N LEU A 109 -0.88 12.43 -9.29
CA LEU A 109 -0.82 13.89 -9.36
C LEU A 109 -0.42 14.39 -10.77
N ARG A 110 0.42 13.64 -11.50
CA ARG A 110 0.83 13.96 -12.87
C ARG A 110 -0.35 14.01 -13.85
N GLU A 111 -1.41 13.24 -13.63
CA GLU A 111 -2.63 13.28 -14.46
C GLU A 111 -3.35 14.64 -14.39
N HIS A 112 -2.90 15.54 -13.49
CA HIS A 112 -3.41 16.89 -13.33
C HIS A 112 -2.39 17.96 -13.76
N ALA A 113 -1.32 17.58 -14.46
CA ALA A 113 -0.28 18.49 -14.96
C ALA A 113 -0.78 19.59 -15.92
N LEU A 114 -1.94 19.39 -16.55
CA LEU A 114 -2.56 20.38 -17.45
C LEU A 114 -3.24 21.54 -16.70
N ILE A 115 -3.34 21.48 -15.37
CA ILE A 115 -3.84 22.60 -14.57
C ILE A 115 -2.75 23.66 -14.50
N ASP A 116 -3.12 24.92 -14.78
CA ASP A 116 -2.20 26.05 -14.80
C ASP A 116 -1.37 26.14 -13.51
N GLY A 117 -0.05 26.22 -13.67
CA GLY A 117 0.91 26.30 -12.56
C GLY A 117 1.35 24.95 -11.97
N TYR A 118 0.75 23.83 -12.39
CA TYR A 118 1.11 22.51 -11.85
C TYR A 118 2.00 21.66 -12.75
N GLY A 119 2.02 21.87 -14.08
CA GLY A 119 2.80 21.02 -15.00
C GLY A 119 4.28 20.83 -14.61
N ASP A 120 4.97 21.93 -14.32
CA ASP A 120 6.38 21.88 -13.89
C ASP A 120 6.55 21.25 -12.50
N ARG A 121 5.62 21.48 -11.59
CA ARG A 121 5.65 20.89 -10.22
C ARG A 121 5.49 19.38 -10.30
N MET A 122 4.52 18.90 -11.08
CA MET A 122 4.25 17.47 -11.25
C MET A 122 5.40 16.75 -11.95
N SER A 123 5.96 17.38 -12.98
CA SER A 123 7.14 16.82 -13.66
C SER A 123 8.32 16.69 -12.70
N ARG A 124 8.58 17.71 -11.87
CA ARG A 124 9.64 17.62 -10.84
C ARG A 124 9.35 16.56 -9.79
N LEU A 125 8.12 16.50 -9.28
CA LEU A 125 7.74 15.52 -8.26
C LEU A 125 7.90 14.08 -8.78
N VAL A 126 7.46 13.81 -10.01
CA VAL A 126 7.66 12.50 -10.65
C VAL A 126 9.14 12.17 -10.81
N ASN A 127 9.95 13.11 -11.28
CA ASN A 127 11.39 12.90 -11.44
C ASN A 127 12.06 12.54 -10.10
N VAL A 128 11.77 13.31 -9.04
CA VAL A 128 12.33 13.03 -7.71
C VAL A 128 11.82 11.69 -7.17
N ALA A 129 10.54 11.37 -7.34
CA ALA A 129 9.99 10.09 -6.90
C ALA A 129 10.67 8.91 -7.62
N VAL A 130 10.90 9.03 -8.93
CA VAL A 130 11.63 8.03 -9.74
C VAL A 130 13.10 7.92 -9.32
N GLU A 131 13.78 9.04 -9.04
CA GLU A 131 15.16 9.03 -8.54
C GLU A 131 15.26 8.30 -7.18
N VAL A 132 14.38 8.63 -6.24
CA VAL A 132 14.29 7.96 -4.93
C VAL A 132 14.02 6.47 -5.12
N LEU A 133 13.05 6.13 -5.98
CA LEU A 133 12.69 4.76 -6.29
C LEU A 133 13.86 3.96 -6.84
N ALA A 134 14.65 4.52 -7.76
CA ALA A 134 15.84 3.87 -8.32
C ALA A 134 16.94 3.66 -7.28
N VAL A 135 17.19 4.65 -6.41
CA VAL A 135 18.15 4.52 -5.30
C VAL A 135 17.76 3.37 -4.38
N GLU A 136 16.50 3.35 -3.95
CA GLU A 136 15.99 2.33 -3.03
C GLU A 136 15.94 0.95 -3.68
N ALA A 137 15.48 0.83 -4.92
CA ALA A 137 15.46 -0.43 -5.66
C ALA A 137 16.87 -1.02 -5.85
N ASN A 138 17.86 -0.18 -6.13
CA ASN A 138 19.26 -0.62 -6.26
C ASN A 138 19.80 -1.20 -4.95
N ALA A 139 19.41 -0.65 -3.79
CA ALA A 139 19.80 -1.20 -2.49
C ALA A 139 19.21 -2.60 -2.23
N ARG A 140 18.16 -3.00 -2.97
CA ARG A 140 17.45 -4.28 -2.81
C ARG A 140 17.84 -5.36 -3.82
N LEU A 141 18.86 -5.09 -4.63
CA LEU A 141 19.44 -6.08 -5.55
C LEU A 141 20.47 -7.00 -4.88
N ALA A 142 20.69 -6.89 -3.57
CA ALA A 142 21.57 -7.79 -2.84
C ALA A 142 21.05 -9.24 -2.90
N ALA A 143 21.96 -10.19 -3.11
CA ALA A 143 21.61 -11.61 -3.28
C ALA A 143 21.00 -12.23 -2.00
N ASP A 144 21.25 -11.63 -0.84
CA ASP A 144 20.85 -12.11 0.48
C ASP A 144 19.62 -11.39 1.07
N LEU A 145 18.83 -10.71 0.23
CA LEU A 145 17.58 -10.07 0.64
C LEU A 145 16.34 -10.87 0.18
N PRO A 146 15.36 -11.11 1.09
CA PRO A 146 15.42 -10.91 2.55
C PRO A 146 16.15 -12.06 3.28
N TYR A 147 16.64 -13.06 2.55
CA TYR A 147 17.24 -14.26 3.10
C TYR A 147 18.75 -14.20 3.16
N ARG A 148 19.34 -14.26 4.35
CA ARG A 148 20.74 -14.69 4.45
C ARG A 148 20.83 -16.10 3.87
N VAL A 149 21.48 -16.21 2.71
CA VAL A 149 21.68 -17.46 1.97
C VAL A 149 22.14 -18.54 2.96
N ALA A 150 21.38 -19.62 3.07
CA ALA A 150 21.88 -20.83 3.74
C ALA A 150 23.13 -21.27 2.96
N GLU A 151 24.27 -21.37 3.63
CA GLU A 151 25.61 -21.52 3.01
C GLU A 151 25.78 -22.77 2.10
N ASN A 152 24.76 -23.62 1.92
CA ASN A 152 24.88 -24.98 1.40
C ASN A 152 23.84 -25.42 0.34
N ASP A 153 23.23 -24.50 -0.43
CA ASP A 153 22.18 -24.85 -1.42
C ASP A 153 20.94 -25.56 -0.83
N ASP A 154 20.75 -25.50 0.49
CA ASP A 154 19.58 -26.07 1.17
C ASP A 154 18.33 -25.20 0.91
N PRO A 155 17.14 -25.82 0.77
CA PRO A 155 15.90 -25.08 0.66
C PRO A 155 15.74 -24.15 1.86
N TYR A 156 15.52 -22.86 1.60
CA TYR A 156 15.23 -21.92 2.67
C TYR A 156 13.79 -22.16 3.14
N ASP A 157 13.65 -22.76 4.32
CA ASP A 157 12.36 -23.02 4.95
C ASP A 157 12.20 -22.15 6.20
N SER A 158 11.36 -21.12 6.08
CA SER A 158 10.96 -20.24 7.18
C SER A 158 9.52 -20.49 7.63
N SER A 159 8.82 -21.47 7.06
CA SER A 159 7.39 -21.70 7.31
C SER A 159 7.11 -21.96 8.81
N GLN A 160 8.09 -22.55 9.51
CA GLN A 160 8.02 -22.97 10.92
C GLN A 160 8.85 -22.12 11.88
N THR A 161 9.54 -21.08 11.42
CA THR A 161 10.41 -20.25 12.29
C THR A 161 9.61 -19.30 13.19
N GLY A 162 8.34 -19.06 12.83
CA GLY A 162 7.54 -17.96 13.38
C GLY A 162 7.91 -16.60 12.79
N ASP A 163 8.80 -16.54 11.80
CA ASP A 163 9.21 -15.34 11.06
C ASP A 163 9.44 -15.76 9.60
N THR A 164 8.34 -15.86 8.86
CA THR A 164 8.30 -16.51 7.54
C THR A 164 8.95 -15.70 6.43
N LYS A 165 9.19 -14.40 6.63
CA LYS A 165 9.63 -13.46 5.58
C LYS A 165 8.68 -13.29 4.40
N ALA A 166 7.44 -13.77 4.53
CA ALA A 166 6.41 -13.61 3.51
C ALA A 166 6.10 -12.13 3.24
N GLU A 167 5.90 -11.33 4.30
CA GLU A 167 5.61 -9.90 4.20
C GLU A 167 6.79 -9.13 3.59
N GLU A 168 8.01 -9.41 4.05
CA GLU A 168 9.21 -8.74 3.53
C GLU A 168 9.43 -9.05 2.04
N ASN A 169 9.26 -10.30 1.61
CA ASN A 169 9.26 -10.63 0.18
C ASN A 169 8.24 -9.80 -0.60
N ALA A 170 7.00 -9.71 -0.09
CA ALA A 170 5.92 -9.03 -0.75
C ALA A 170 6.17 -7.51 -0.89
N TRP A 171 6.63 -6.83 0.16
CA TRP A 171 6.92 -5.40 0.04
C TRP A 171 8.12 -5.12 -0.87
N GLU A 172 9.11 -6.01 -0.94
CA GLU A 172 10.33 -5.79 -1.73
C GLU A 172 10.00 -6.01 -3.21
N ALA A 173 9.20 -7.05 -3.47
CA ALA A 173 8.60 -7.28 -4.78
C ALA A 173 7.81 -6.05 -5.24
N GLY A 174 7.00 -5.45 -4.36
CA GLY A 174 6.25 -4.23 -4.64
C GLY A 174 7.15 -3.06 -5.02
N LEU A 175 8.21 -2.78 -4.25
CA LEU A 175 9.19 -1.73 -4.55
C LEU A 175 9.86 -1.95 -5.92
N LEU A 176 10.40 -3.13 -6.15
CA LEU A 176 11.15 -3.47 -7.36
C LEU A 176 10.25 -3.48 -8.60
N ALA A 177 9.01 -3.96 -8.49
CA ALA A 177 8.01 -3.86 -9.54
C ALA A 177 7.68 -2.41 -9.86
N THR A 178 7.47 -1.57 -8.83
CA THR A 178 7.23 -0.14 -9.01
C THR A 178 8.39 0.50 -9.79
N ALA A 179 9.64 0.20 -9.41
CA ALA A 179 10.85 0.69 -10.08
C ALA A 179 10.92 0.24 -11.55
N ALA A 180 10.76 -1.05 -11.80
CA ALA A 180 10.78 -1.60 -13.16
C ALA A 180 9.66 -1.04 -14.06
N VAL A 181 8.52 -0.67 -13.48
CA VAL A 181 7.37 -0.13 -14.20
C VAL A 181 7.53 1.36 -14.51
N PHE A 182 7.93 2.14 -13.52
CA PHE A 182 7.92 3.61 -13.63
C PHE A 182 9.28 4.23 -13.94
N ALA A 183 10.34 3.42 -14.00
CA ALA A 183 11.66 3.79 -14.50
C ALA A 183 12.17 2.80 -15.57
N PRO A 184 11.42 2.58 -16.66
CA PRO A 184 11.71 1.50 -17.62
C PRO A 184 13.00 1.71 -18.43
N ASP A 185 13.49 2.95 -18.51
CA ASP A 185 14.72 3.31 -19.21
C ASP A 185 15.98 3.19 -18.34
N ASP A 186 15.84 2.88 -17.05
CA ASP A 186 16.97 2.65 -16.17
C ASP A 186 17.72 1.36 -16.58
N PRO A 187 19.06 1.35 -16.65
CA PRO A 187 19.82 0.16 -17.00
C PRO A 187 19.55 -1.06 -16.10
N ASN A 188 19.07 -0.85 -14.86
CA ASN A 188 18.72 -1.91 -13.93
C ASN A 188 17.25 -2.34 -14.00
N ALA A 189 16.40 -1.71 -14.81
CA ALA A 189 14.97 -1.99 -14.87
C ALA A 189 14.64 -3.47 -15.09
N ALA A 190 15.36 -4.14 -16.00
CA ALA A 190 15.20 -5.57 -16.25
C ALA A 190 15.66 -6.45 -15.07
N THR A 191 16.66 -6.00 -14.31
CA THR A 191 17.15 -6.69 -13.11
C THR A 191 16.16 -6.52 -11.97
N TRP A 192 15.61 -5.32 -11.76
CA TRP A 192 14.54 -5.07 -10.80
C TRP A 192 13.31 -5.91 -11.10
N GLU A 193 12.86 -5.97 -12.36
CA GLU A 193 11.73 -6.80 -12.79
C GLU A 193 11.95 -8.28 -12.45
N ARG A 194 13.12 -8.83 -12.79
CA ARG A 194 13.44 -10.24 -12.49
C ARG A 194 13.38 -10.51 -10.98
N LYS A 195 14.03 -9.65 -10.18
CA LYS A 195 14.05 -9.80 -8.73
C LYS A 195 12.67 -9.58 -8.11
N ALA A 196 11.86 -8.66 -8.63
CA ALA A 196 10.48 -8.45 -8.19
C ALA A 196 9.63 -9.70 -8.38
N ARG A 197 9.73 -10.35 -9.55
CA ARG A 197 9.00 -11.59 -9.85
C ARG A 197 9.48 -12.75 -8.99
N GLN A 198 10.79 -12.85 -8.76
CA GLN A 198 11.36 -13.82 -7.83
C GLN A 198 10.75 -13.67 -6.43
N LEU A 199 10.85 -12.49 -5.84
CA LEU A 199 10.36 -12.23 -4.48
C LEU A 199 8.83 -12.34 -4.37
N ALA A 200 8.07 -11.97 -5.41
CA ALA A 200 6.63 -12.16 -5.44
C ALA A 200 6.24 -13.65 -5.39
N TYR A 201 6.95 -14.51 -6.11
CA TYR A 201 6.77 -15.95 -6.05
C TYR A 201 7.15 -16.50 -4.67
N ASP A 202 8.32 -16.11 -4.16
CA ASP A 202 8.83 -16.58 -2.88
C ASP A 202 7.95 -16.16 -1.69
N ALA A 203 7.24 -15.04 -1.78
CA ALA A 203 6.36 -14.52 -0.72
C ALA A 203 5.37 -15.55 -0.21
N LEU A 204 4.81 -16.39 -1.09
CA LEU A 204 3.81 -17.41 -0.77
C LEU A 204 4.22 -18.80 -1.27
N SER A 205 5.49 -19.16 -1.10
CA SER A 205 6.04 -20.46 -1.48
C SER A 205 5.65 -21.56 -0.48
N ALA A 206 4.99 -22.60 -0.95
CA ALA A 206 4.62 -23.77 -0.15
C ALA A 206 5.64 -24.91 -0.30
N PRO A 207 5.68 -25.90 0.63
CA PRO A 207 6.67 -26.98 0.57
C PRO A 207 6.65 -27.75 -0.75
N GLY A 208 5.45 -27.94 -1.32
CA GLY A 208 5.23 -28.68 -2.57
C GLY A 208 5.55 -27.91 -3.85
N ASP A 209 5.82 -26.61 -3.77
CA ASP A 209 6.08 -25.79 -4.96
C ASP A 209 7.43 -26.11 -5.61
N PRO A 210 7.59 -25.96 -6.92
CA PRO A 210 8.92 -26.01 -7.52
C PRO A 210 9.78 -24.81 -7.07
N PRO A 211 11.11 -24.88 -7.25
CA PRO A 211 11.96 -23.70 -7.15
C PRO A 211 11.48 -22.56 -8.05
N ASP A 212 11.85 -21.33 -7.70
CA ASP A 212 11.58 -20.14 -8.51
C ASP A 212 12.30 -20.18 -9.87
N ALA A 213 12.13 -19.13 -10.68
CA ALA A 213 12.73 -19.04 -12.01
C ALA A 213 14.28 -18.96 -12.00
N ASP A 214 14.88 -18.59 -10.86
CA ASP A 214 16.32 -18.55 -10.64
C ASP A 214 16.85 -19.85 -10.02
N GLY A 215 15.97 -20.83 -9.78
CA GLY A 215 16.30 -22.16 -9.25
C GLY A 215 16.38 -22.22 -7.72
N ILE A 216 15.96 -21.18 -7.01
CA ILE A 216 16.01 -21.10 -5.55
C ILE A 216 14.73 -21.73 -4.99
N LYS A 217 14.89 -22.66 -4.05
CA LYS A 217 13.77 -23.29 -3.35
C LYS A 217 13.53 -22.59 -2.02
N THR A 218 12.36 -21.95 -1.90
CA THR A 218 11.86 -21.30 -0.69
C THR A 218 10.61 -22.02 -0.18
N THR A 219 10.35 -21.86 1.12
CA THR A 219 9.08 -22.19 1.78
C THR A 219 8.79 -21.11 2.82
N THR A 220 7.77 -20.27 2.58
CA THR A 220 7.33 -19.20 3.49
C THR A 220 5.95 -19.45 4.09
N ILE A 221 5.19 -20.41 3.56
CA ILE A 221 3.88 -20.80 4.08
C ILE A 221 3.81 -22.31 4.28
N ASN A 222 2.92 -22.76 5.16
CA ASN A 222 2.74 -24.18 5.41
C ASN A 222 2.03 -24.88 4.24
N ALA A 223 2.07 -26.22 4.22
CA ALA A 223 1.39 -27.03 3.20
C ALA A 223 -0.15 -26.86 3.17
N ASP A 224 -0.72 -26.34 4.25
CA ASP A 224 -2.13 -25.98 4.39
C ASP A 224 -2.38 -24.47 4.16
N TYR A 225 -1.39 -23.74 3.64
CA TYR A 225 -1.41 -22.32 3.31
C TYR A 225 -1.59 -21.36 4.50
N PHE A 226 -1.52 -21.85 5.74
CA PHE A 226 -1.40 -20.97 6.89
C PHE A 226 0.00 -20.34 6.94
N LEU A 227 0.03 -19.06 7.30
CA LEU A 227 1.23 -18.26 7.45
C LEU A 227 1.49 -17.99 8.94
N SER A 228 2.75 -18.11 9.36
CA SER A 228 3.21 -17.64 10.67
C SER A 228 3.99 -16.33 10.52
N ASN A 229 3.89 -15.45 11.51
CA ASN A 229 4.82 -14.34 11.65
C ASN A 229 4.85 -13.88 13.12
N HIS A 230 5.94 -13.24 13.54
CA HIS A 230 6.15 -12.77 14.91
C HIS A 230 5.81 -13.83 15.99
N HIS A 231 6.13 -15.10 15.72
CA HIS A 231 5.83 -16.26 16.57
C HIS A 231 4.33 -16.48 16.86
N CYS A 232 3.44 -15.90 16.06
CA CYS A 232 2.01 -16.15 16.08
C CYS A 232 1.63 -17.05 14.90
N PHE A 233 0.78 -18.06 15.15
CA PHE A 233 0.34 -19.01 14.14
C PHE A 233 -1.09 -19.53 14.43
N PRO A 234 -1.99 -19.53 13.43
CA PRO A 234 -1.85 -18.77 12.19
C PRO A 234 -1.86 -17.26 12.48
N ASN A 235 -1.25 -16.46 11.61
CA ASN A 235 -1.18 -15.01 11.80
C ASN A 235 -2.05 -14.27 10.75
N PRO A 236 -3.32 -13.93 11.08
CA PRO A 236 -4.20 -13.28 10.11
C PRO A 236 -3.74 -11.87 9.71
N TYR A 237 -3.10 -11.11 10.61
CA TYR A 237 -2.63 -9.77 10.31
C TYR A 237 -1.54 -9.78 9.24
N TYR A 238 -0.49 -10.59 9.42
CA TYR A 238 0.58 -10.67 8.42
C TYR A 238 0.18 -11.44 7.18
N THR A 239 -0.82 -12.32 7.26
CA THR A 239 -1.44 -12.91 6.06
C THR A 239 -2.10 -11.80 5.21
N GLY A 240 -2.95 -10.97 5.82
CA GLY A 240 -3.59 -9.84 5.14
C GLY A 240 -2.57 -8.83 4.60
N ALA A 241 -1.53 -8.50 5.38
CA ALA A 241 -0.45 -7.61 4.96
C ALA A 241 0.29 -8.13 3.72
N THR A 242 0.67 -9.41 3.73
CA THR A 242 1.36 -10.06 2.60
C THR A 242 0.51 -10.01 1.34
N LEU A 243 -0.78 -10.37 1.44
CA LEU A 243 -1.71 -10.32 0.31
C LEU A 243 -1.85 -8.90 -0.25
N LEU A 244 -2.02 -7.89 0.62
CA LEU A 244 -2.11 -6.49 0.23
C LEU A 244 -0.86 -6.02 -0.52
N LEU A 245 0.33 -6.35 -0.02
CA LEU A 245 1.59 -5.91 -0.61
C LEU A 245 1.84 -6.54 -1.98
N LEU A 246 1.45 -7.81 -2.18
CA LEU A 246 1.43 -8.42 -3.50
C LEU A 246 0.43 -7.73 -4.44
N THR A 247 -0.79 -7.44 -3.96
CA THR A 247 -1.79 -6.67 -4.72
C THR A 247 -1.26 -5.31 -5.12
N GLN A 248 -0.53 -4.63 -4.23
CA GLN A 248 0.09 -3.34 -4.52
C GLN A 248 1.14 -3.43 -5.63
N GLY A 249 2.02 -4.43 -5.59
CA GLY A 249 2.98 -4.65 -6.68
C GLY A 249 2.28 -4.91 -8.01
N ALA A 250 1.22 -5.74 -8.00
CA ALA A 250 0.37 -5.99 -9.16
C ALA A 250 -0.34 -4.72 -9.66
N LEU A 251 -0.78 -3.84 -8.76
CA LEU A 251 -1.45 -2.57 -9.09
C LEU A 251 -0.55 -1.68 -9.93
N MET A 252 0.76 -1.67 -9.69
CA MET A 252 1.68 -0.84 -10.48
C MET A 252 1.70 -1.26 -11.95
N TYR A 253 1.76 -2.55 -12.24
CA TYR A 253 1.64 -3.04 -13.62
C TYR A 253 0.31 -2.63 -14.25
N ARG A 254 -0.80 -2.82 -13.51
CA ARG A 254 -2.14 -2.45 -13.98
C ARG A 254 -2.23 -0.96 -14.31
N LEU A 255 -1.77 -0.08 -13.43
CA LEU A 255 -1.80 1.37 -13.63
C LEU A 255 -0.92 1.82 -14.80
N ALA A 256 0.16 1.10 -15.09
CA ALA A 256 0.99 1.36 -16.27
C ALA A 256 0.49 0.68 -17.55
N GLY A 257 -0.66 -0.01 -17.52
CA GLY A 257 -1.19 -0.75 -18.67
C GLY A 257 -0.33 -1.94 -19.09
N ARG A 258 0.47 -2.49 -18.17
CA ARG A 258 1.32 -3.67 -18.39
C ARG A 258 0.63 -4.95 -17.88
N PRO A 259 0.86 -6.11 -18.51
CA PRO A 259 0.42 -7.39 -17.96
C PRO A 259 1.03 -7.62 -16.57
N ILE A 260 0.21 -8.08 -15.63
CA ILE A 260 0.66 -8.46 -14.29
C ILE A 260 1.40 -9.80 -14.40
N PRO A 261 2.65 -9.92 -13.90
CA PRO A 261 3.36 -11.19 -13.86
C PRO A 261 2.63 -12.21 -12.99
N VAL A 262 2.61 -13.48 -13.42
CA VAL A 262 1.88 -14.56 -12.73
C VAL A 262 2.38 -14.80 -11.31
N GLU A 263 3.64 -14.47 -11.03
CA GLU A 263 4.27 -14.60 -9.71
C GLU A 263 3.55 -13.77 -8.63
N PHE A 264 2.98 -12.62 -8.98
CA PHE A 264 2.17 -11.81 -8.06
C PHE A 264 0.83 -12.45 -7.68
N SER A 265 0.45 -13.56 -8.33
CA SER A 265 -0.75 -14.34 -8.02
C SER A 265 -0.45 -15.75 -7.52
N HIS A 266 0.84 -16.10 -7.37
CA HIS A 266 1.27 -17.41 -6.90
C HIS A 266 0.72 -17.69 -5.51
N ASN A 267 -0.03 -18.78 -5.36
CA ASN A 267 -0.74 -19.19 -4.13
C ASN A 267 -1.68 -18.16 -3.46
N VAL A 268 -1.84 -16.95 -4.00
CA VAL A 268 -2.71 -15.88 -3.46
C VAL A 268 -4.13 -16.38 -3.22
N GLY A 269 -4.71 -17.10 -4.18
CA GLY A 269 -6.08 -17.60 -4.05
C GLY A 269 -6.24 -18.64 -2.93
N ALA A 270 -5.24 -19.51 -2.72
CA ALA A 270 -5.28 -20.53 -1.66
C ALA A 270 -5.09 -19.91 -0.28
N VAL A 271 -4.12 -19.00 -0.15
CA VAL A 271 -3.85 -18.25 1.08
C VAL A 271 -5.04 -17.35 1.44
N HIS A 272 -5.63 -16.67 0.46
CA HIS A 272 -6.85 -15.87 0.66
C HIS A 272 -8.02 -16.75 1.14
N ALA A 273 -8.19 -17.95 0.59
CA ALA A 273 -9.25 -18.86 1.04
C ALA A 273 -9.08 -19.27 2.51
N VAL A 274 -7.85 -19.52 2.95
CA VAL A 274 -7.52 -19.81 4.34
C VAL A 274 -7.70 -18.58 5.23
N TYR A 275 -7.23 -17.41 4.81
CA TYR A 275 -7.46 -16.14 5.51
C TYR A 275 -8.95 -15.86 5.71
N ARG A 276 -9.76 -16.03 4.65
CA ARG A 276 -11.23 -15.90 4.72
C ARG A 276 -11.86 -16.90 5.68
N SER A 277 -11.33 -18.11 5.78
CA SER A 277 -11.85 -19.13 6.71
C SER A 277 -11.68 -18.76 8.19
N MET A 278 -10.79 -17.79 8.49
CA MET A 278 -10.60 -17.23 9.82
C MET A 278 -11.64 -16.16 10.16
N ILE A 279 -12.61 -15.90 9.28
CA ILE A 279 -13.65 -14.88 9.47
C ILE A 279 -14.99 -15.60 9.65
N ASP A 280 -15.68 -15.34 10.74
CA ASP A 280 -16.98 -15.96 11.02
C ASP A 280 -18.14 -15.29 10.25
N GLY A 281 -19.36 -15.82 10.44
CA GLY A 281 -20.57 -15.28 9.83
C GLY A 281 -20.94 -13.86 10.30
N HIS A 282 -20.32 -13.38 11.38
CA HIS A 282 -20.49 -12.03 11.89
C HIS A 282 -19.44 -11.06 11.34
N LEU A 283 -18.42 -11.52 10.61
CA LEU A 283 -17.25 -10.73 10.17
C LEU A 283 -16.22 -10.48 11.28
N GLU A 284 -16.13 -11.41 12.24
CA GLU A 284 -15.12 -11.40 13.29
C GLU A 284 -14.03 -12.42 13.00
N TRP A 285 -12.78 -12.03 13.28
CA TRP A 285 -11.66 -12.95 13.13
C TRP A 285 -11.67 -13.94 14.29
N THR A 286 -11.69 -15.23 13.96
CA THR A 286 -11.75 -16.34 14.93
C THR A 286 -10.37 -16.73 15.45
N GLU A 287 -9.32 -16.30 14.76
CA GLU A 287 -7.93 -16.54 15.11
C GLU A 287 -7.32 -15.32 15.80
N SER A 288 -6.40 -15.56 16.74
CA SER A 288 -5.66 -14.47 17.39
C SER A 288 -4.79 -13.74 16.37
N SER A 289 -4.84 -12.41 16.39
CA SER A 289 -3.94 -11.55 15.63
C SER A 289 -2.66 -11.25 16.42
N ASP A 290 -1.59 -10.83 15.72
CA ASP A 290 -0.40 -10.24 16.33
C ASP A 290 -0.79 -9.06 17.23
N PRO A 291 -0.26 -8.92 18.47
CA PRO A 291 -0.59 -7.79 19.35
C PRO A 291 -0.29 -6.40 18.78
N SER A 292 0.61 -6.32 17.80
CA SER A 292 1.05 -5.10 17.12
C SER A 292 0.11 -4.70 15.97
N GLY A 293 -0.80 -5.59 15.57
CA GLY A 293 -1.61 -5.45 14.36
C GLY A 293 -3.03 -5.98 14.51
N ASP A 294 -3.92 -5.50 13.66
CA ASP A 294 -5.32 -5.89 13.66
C ASP A 294 -5.72 -6.33 12.25
N ALA A 295 -6.00 -7.62 12.10
CA ALA A 295 -6.32 -8.21 10.80
C ALA A 295 -7.59 -7.63 10.18
N THR A 296 -8.44 -7.00 10.99
CA THR A 296 -9.68 -6.35 10.53
C THR A 296 -9.44 -5.11 9.68
N LEU A 297 -8.20 -4.60 9.67
CA LEU A 297 -7.80 -3.41 8.91
C LEU A 297 -7.59 -3.71 7.42
N PHE A 298 -7.44 -4.97 7.03
CA PHE A 298 -7.15 -5.32 5.64
C PHE A 298 -8.43 -5.47 4.81
N PRO A 299 -8.49 -4.83 3.62
CA PRO A 299 -9.57 -5.04 2.68
C PRO A 299 -9.59 -6.50 2.23
N LEU A 300 -10.79 -7.02 2.02
CA LEU A 300 -11.02 -8.37 1.54
C LEU A 300 -11.13 -8.30 0.01
N ALA A 301 -10.12 -7.69 -0.63
CA ALA A 301 -10.10 -7.22 -2.01
C ALA A 301 -10.38 -8.29 -3.10
N TYR A 302 -10.52 -9.55 -2.70
CA TYR A 302 -10.84 -10.69 -3.56
C TYR A 302 -12.26 -11.24 -3.35
N ASP A 303 -13.06 -10.64 -2.46
CA ASP A 303 -14.47 -10.93 -2.20
C ASP A 303 -15.24 -9.62 -1.97
N ALA A 304 -15.70 -9.03 -3.08
CA ALA A 304 -16.27 -7.69 -3.10
C ALA A 304 -17.55 -7.56 -2.23
N ASP A 305 -18.36 -8.62 -2.13
CA ASP A 305 -19.57 -8.62 -1.30
C ASP A 305 -19.22 -8.69 0.20
N LEU A 306 -18.19 -9.47 0.55
CA LEU A 306 -17.68 -9.55 1.91
C LEU A 306 -17.01 -8.23 2.32
N GLU A 307 -16.27 -7.63 1.40
CA GLU A 307 -15.63 -6.34 1.56
C GLU A 307 -16.63 -5.22 1.83
N VAL A 308 -17.66 -5.05 0.99
CA VAL A 308 -18.73 -4.06 1.22
C VAL A 308 -19.31 -4.20 2.64
N ARG A 309 -19.65 -5.42 3.05
CA ARG A 309 -20.23 -5.65 4.38
C ARG A 309 -19.23 -5.38 5.50
N ALA A 310 -17.95 -5.73 5.31
CA ALA A 310 -16.90 -5.50 6.30
C ALA A 310 -16.61 -4.01 6.46
N VAL A 311 -16.44 -3.27 5.37
CA VAL A 311 -16.21 -1.81 5.40
C VAL A 311 -17.40 -1.09 6.06
N ALA A 312 -18.62 -1.39 5.63
CA ALA A 312 -19.82 -0.77 6.19
C ALA A 312 -19.97 -1.04 7.69
N ARG A 313 -19.74 -2.29 8.14
CA ARG A 313 -19.74 -2.65 9.56
C ARG A 313 -18.71 -1.84 10.33
N ARG A 314 -17.47 -1.80 9.85
CA ARG A 314 -16.35 -1.20 10.58
C ARG A 314 -16.45 0.32 10.66
N LEU A 315 -16.99 0.96 9.63
CA LEU A 315 -17.40 2.38 9.68
C LEU A 315 -18.46 2.61 10.76
N GLY A 316 -19.52 1.78 10.77
CA GLY A 316 -20.59 1.88 11.77
C GLY A 316 -20.13 1.66 13.21
N GLU A 317 -19.09 0.85 13.42
CA GLU A 317 -18.46 0.62 14.73
C GLU A 317 -17.45 1.72 15.12
N GLY A 318 -17.04 2.59 14.19
CA GLY A 318 -15.95 3.55 14.39
C GLY A 318 -14.58 2.89 14.54
N TYR A 319 -14.41 1.66 14.02
CA TYR A 319 -13.28 0.78 14.34
C TYR A 319 -12.10 0.89 13.37
N LEU A 320 -12.30 1.41 12.15
CA LEU A 320 -11.20 1.69 11.19
C LEU A 320 -10.30 2.85 11.62
N TRP A 321 -10.52 3.36 12.82
CA TRP A 321 -9.83 4.50 13.36
C TRP A 321 -9.42 4.22 14.80
N LYS A 322 -8.12 4.24 15.08
CA LYS A 322 -7.64 4.20 16.46
C LYS A 322 -8.02 5.51 17.14
N PRO A 323 -8.81 5.47 18.25
CA PRO A 323 -9.22 6.67 18.94
C PRO A 323 -8.02 7.49 19.36
N THR A 324 -8.09 8.79 19.10
CA THR A 324 -7.12 9.76 19.58
C THR A 324 -7.86 11.00 20.03
N SER A 325 -7.35 11.70 21.03
CA SER A 325 -7.86 13.02 21.36
C SER A 325 -7.74 13.93 20.14
N PRO A 326 -8.63 14.91 19.92
CA PRO A 326 -8.45 15.90 18.86
C PRO A 326 -7.03 16.49 18.91
N VAL A 327 -6.28 16.33 17.81
CA VAL A 327 -4.85 16.67 17.79
C VAL A 327 -4.64 18.02 17.11
N SER A 328 -4.50 19.08 17.91
CA SER A 328 -4.06 20.38 17.40
C SER A 328 -2.55 20.46 17.17
N GLN A 329 -1.76 19.68 17.92
CA GLN A 329 -0.30 19.58 17.79
C GLN A 329 0.16 18.14 18.01
N MET A 330 1.06 17.63 17.17
CA MET A 330 1.59 16.27 17.29
C MET A 330 2.88 16.24 18.11
N THR A 331 2.96 15.36 19.11
CA THR A 331 4.17 15.10 19.91
C THR A 331 4.63 13.65 19.78
N VAL A 332 5.94 13.41 19.94
CA VAL A 332 6.53 12.07 19.90
C VAL A 332 6.02 11.25 21.10
N GLY A 333 5.59 10.02 20.83
CA GLY A 333 5.02 9.10 21.81
C GLY A 333 3.81 8.36 21.24
N ASP A 334 2.87 7.99 22.11
CA ASP A 334 1.70 7.17 21.75
C ASP A 334 0.77 7.85 20.74
N VAL A 335 0.63 9.18 20.79
CA VAL A 335 -0.22 9.93 19.86
C VAL A 335 0.33 9.88 18.44
N LEU A 336 1.65 10.07 18.27
CA LEU A 336 2.31 9.93 16.97
C LEU A 336 2.17 8.50 16.43
N TRP A 337 2.36 7.49 17.29
CA TRP A 337 2.19 6.10 16.89
C TRP A 337 0.74 5.80 16.45
N THR A 338 -0.24 6.37 17.13
CA THR A 338 -1.65 6.26 16.76
C THR A 338 -1.91 6.87 15.38
N ALA A 339 -1.34 8.04 15.10
CA ALA A 339 -1.43 8.69 13.79
C ALA A 339 -0.77 7.88 12.66
N VAL A 340 0.39 7.26 12.93
CA VAL A 340 1.03 6.32 12.00
C VAL A 340 0.07 5.17 11.67
N MET A 341 -0.52 4.54 12.69
CA MET A 341 -1.41 3.40 12.49
C MET A 341 -2.67 3.79 11.70
N ASN A 342 -3.30 4.92 12.04
CA ASN A 342 -4.45 5.44 11.29
C ASN A 342 -4.10 5.76 9.83
N SER A 343 -2.90 6.26 9.58
CA SER A 343 -2.41 6.50 8.22
C SER A 343 -2.16 5.21 7.46
N LYS A 344 -1.69 4.16 8.13
CA LYS A 344 -1.60 2.82 7.53
C LYS A 344 -2.96 2.26 7.17
N VAL A 345 -4.02 2.50 7.96
CA VAL A 345 -5.38 2.11 7.57
C VAL A 345 -5.77 2.76 6.25
N VAL A 346 -5.57 4.08 6.12
CA VAL A 346 -5.85 4.79 4.85
C VAL A 346 -5.04 4.22 3.71
N TYR A 347 -3.74 3.98 3.90
CA TYR A 347 -2.90 3.35 2.88
C TYR A 347 -3.44 1.99 2.44
N VAL A 348 -3.81 1.14 3.40
CA VAL A 348 -4.35 -0.20 3.19
C VAL A 348 -5.65 -0.15 2.40
N TYR A 349 -6.57 0.74 2.75
CA TYR A 349 -7.85 0.92 2.06
C TYR A 349 -7.68 1.53 0.66
N LEU A 350 -6.83 2.55 0.55
CA LEU A 350 -6.55 3.21 -0.71
C LEU A 350 -5.94 2.23 -1.72
N VAL A 351 -4.84 1.57 -1.34
CA VAL A 351 -4.08 0.70 -2.24
C VAL A 351 -4.78 -0.65 -2.43
N GLY A 352 -5.29 -1.23 -1.36
CA GLY A 352 -5.83 -2.59 -1.37
C GLY A 352 -7.19 -2.69 -2.02
N SER A 353 -8.05 -1.67 -1.87
CA SER A 353 -9.43 -1.74 -2.33
C SER A 353 -9.77 -0.62 -3.31
N TYR A 354 -9.63 0.64 -2.90
CA TYR A 354 -10.08 1.79 -3.69
C TYR A 354 -9.46 1.85 -5.09
N LEU A 355 -8.11 1.82 -5.16
CA LEU A 355 -7.40 1.86 -6.44
C LEU A 355 -7.54 0.56 -7.23
N TRP A 356 -7.85 -0.54 -6.55
CA TRP A 356 -8.08 -1.82 -7.21
C TRP A 356 -9.45 -1.83 -7.91
N HIS A 357 -10.48 -1.30 -7.25
CA HIS A 357 -11.83 -1.21 -7.79
C HIS A 357 -12.05 -0.01 -8.71
N ALA A 358 -11.27 1.06 -8.57
CA ALA A 358 -11.38 2.28 -9.35
C ALA A 358 -10.00 2.76 -9.84
N GLN A 359 -9.88 3.13 -11.12
CA GLN A 359 -8.68 3.82 -11.61
C GLN A 359 -8.85 5.34 -11.48
N PRO A 360 -8.09 6.04 -10.63
CA PRO A 360 -8.14 7.49 -10.56
C PRO A 360 -7.79 8.13 -11.89
N GLY A 361 -8.48 9.20 -12.27
CA GLY A 361 -8.20 9.93 -13.51
C GLY A 361 -8.70 9.27 -14.80
N SER A 362 -9.23 8.04 -14.75
CA SER A 362 -10.03 7.52 -15.87
C SER A 362 -11.34 8.29 -15.94
N PRO A 363 -11.73 8.82 -17.12
CA PRO A 363 -13.01 9.47 -17.27
C PRO A 363 -14.08 8.37 -17.27
N GLU A 364 -14.61 8.00 -16.11
CA GLU A 364 -16.03 7.67 -16.15
C GLU A 364 -16.79 8.99 -16.33
N PRO A 365 -17.66 9.06 -17.35
CA PRO A 365 -18.31 10.30 -17.71
C PRO A 365 -19.19 10.76 -16.56
N PRO A 366 -19.37 12.08 -16.37
CA PRO A 366 -20.48 12.55 -15.57
C PRO A 366 -21.75 12.08 -16.29
N VAL A 367 -22.55 11.21 -15.66
CA VAL A 367 -23.98 11.10 -15.99
C VAL A 367 -24.78 11.91 -14.97
N PRO A 368 -24.91 13.22 -15.17
CA PRO A 368 -26.12 13.92 -14.82
C PRO A 368 -26.91 14.19 -16.10
N ASP A 369 -28.14 13.67 -16.11
CA ASP A 369 -29.16 13.88 -17.14
C ASP A 369 -29.19 15.32 -17.66
N LEU A 370 -28.80 15.51 -18.93
CA LEU A 370 -29.15 16.72 -19.65
C LEU A 370 -30.50 16.49 -20.34
N PRO A 371 -31.48 17.40 -20.17
CA PRO A 371 -32.80 17.26 -20.79
C PRO A 371 -32.65 17.27 -22.30
N VAL A 372 -33.23 16.25 -22.94
CA VAL A 372 -33.34 16.14 -24.39
C VAL A 372 -34.06 17.39 -24.91
N CYS A 373 -33.33 18.29 -25.58
CA CYS A 373 -33.96 19.32 -26.39
C CYS A 373 -34.72 18.64 -27.53
N THR A 374 -36.05 18.61 -27.45
CA THR A 374 -36.90 18.36 -28.59
C THR A 374 -36.77 19.52 -29.57
N ALA A 375 -36.42 19.23 -30.82
CA ALA A 375 -36.52 20.21 -31.89
C ALA A 375 -38.01 20.48 -32.19
N PRO A 376 -38.40 21.73 -32.45
CA PRO A 376 -39.73 22.03 -32.96
C PRO A 376 -39.82 21.56 -34.41
N GLY A 377 -40.75 20.64 -34.68
CA GLY A 377 -41.19 20.22 -36.00
C GLY A 377 -42.71 20.11 -36.02
#